data_AF-A0A2W6ZZ08-F1
#
_entry.id   AF-A0A2W6ZZ08-F1
#
_cell.length_a   1.000
_cell.length_b   1.000
_cell.length_c   1.000
_cell.angle_alpha   90.00
_cell.angle_beta   90.00
_cell.angle_gamma   90.00
#
_symmetry.space_group_name_H-M   'P 1'
#
loop_
_entity.id
_entity.type
_entity.pdbx_description
1 polymer ?
#
loop_
_entity_poly.entity_id
_entity_poly.type
_entity_poly.pdbx_seq_one_letter_code
_entity_poly.pdbx_strand_id
1 'polypeptide(L)' 'MSLESASRFLEAVAYDETLRERFDHMQGPEEFLKITEQLGYSFTTEELMSLAREQSEGITVRRHTGVWKWLRSINWV' A
#
# COMPACT_ATOMS: atom_id res chain seq x y z
N MET A 1 6.96 -4.03 14.61
CA MET A 1 5.99 -3.66 13.56
C MET A 1 5.50 -2.27 13.92
N SER A 2 5.56 -1.34 12.97
CA SER A 2 5.37 0.09 13.24
C SER A 2 4.50 0.74 12.18
N LEU A 3 3.40 1.34 12.61
CA LEU A 3 2.48 2.15 11.80
C LEU A 3 3.20 3.25 11.00
N GLU A 4 4.26 3.84 11.57
CA GLU A 4 5.09 4.85 10.90
C GLU A 4 5.76 4.33 9.62
N SER A 5 6.20 3.06 9.61
CA SER A 5 6.80 2.43 8.44
C SER A 5 5.78 2.23 7.33
N ALA A 6 4.55 1.82 7.67
CA ALA A 6 3.46 1.72 6.71
C ALA A 6 3.05 3.08 6.13
N SER A 7 3.04 4.13 6.96
CA SER A 7 2.72 5.49 6.51
C SER A 7 3.77 6.02 5.52
N ARG A 8 5.06 5.89 5.84
CA ARG A 8 6.14 6.25 4.91
C ARG A 8 6.13 5.44 3.62
N PHE A 9 5.79 4.15 3.71
CA PHE A 9 5.64 3.32 2.54
C PHE A 9 4.49 3.79 1.64
N LEU A 10 3.31 4.06 2.22
CA LEU A 10 2.15 4.55 1.47
C LEU A 10 2.46 5.90 0.80
N GLU A 11 3.16 6.79 1.49
CA GLU A 11 3.64 8.06 0.91
C GLU A 11 4.59 7.79 -0.27
N ALA A 12 5.60 6.94 -0.08
CA ALA A 12 6.54 6.57 -1.14
C ALA A 12 5.82 5.98 -2.36
N VAL A 13 4.89 5.05 -2.16
CA VAL A 13 4.08 4.46 -3.24
C VAL A 13 3.17 5.49 -3.90
N ALA A 14 2.64 6.47 -3.15
CA ALA A 14 1.81 7.53 -3.71
C ALA A 14 2.59 8.46 -4.66
N TYR A 15 3.88 8.66 -4.43
CA TYR A 15 4.75 9.43 -5.33
C TYR A 15 5.40 8.58 -6.42
N ASP A 16 5.64 7.30 -6.17
CA ASP A 16 6.40 6.42 -7.07
C ASP A 16 5.46 5.53 -7.92
N GLU A 17 5.33 5.86 -9.20
CA GLU A 17 4.44 5.15 -10.13
C GLU A 17 4.92 3.73 -10.43
N THR A 18 6.24 3.53 -10.51
CA THR A 18 6.87 2.22 -10.75
C THR A 18 6.52 1.22 -9.65
N LEU A 19 6.52 1.66 -8.38
CA LEU A 19 6.11 0.83 -7.26
C LEU A 19 4.63 0.45 -7.37
N ARG A 20 3.76 1.40 -7.73
CA ARG A 20 2.32 1.13 -7.93
C ARG A 20 2.06 0.08 -9.00
N GLU A 21 2.69 0.18 -10.16
CA GLU A 21 2.53 -0.82 -11.21
C GLU A 21 3.04 -2.19 -10.75
N ARG A 22 4.18 -2.22 -10.05
CA ARG A 22 4.72 -3.46 -9.49
C ARG A 22 3.74 -4.13 -8.52
N PHE A 23 3.07 -3.34 -7.68
CA PHE A 23 2.03 -3.84 -6.76
C PHE A 23 0.71 -4.17 -7.46
N ASP A 24 0.35 -3.50 -8.55
CA ASP A 24 -0.86 -3.81 -9.34
C ASP A 24 -0.78 -5.22 -9.95
N HIS A 25 0.43 -5.64 -10.35
CA HIS A 25 0.68 -6.99 -10.85
C HIS A 25 0.81 -8.05 -9.74
N MET A 26 0.90 -7.67 -8.46
CA MET A 26 0.97 -8.63 -7.36
C MET A 26 -0.42 -9.14 -6.99
N GLN A 27 -0.55 -10.46 -6.91
CA GLN A 27 -1.80 -11.11 -6.52
C GLN A 27 -1.78 -11.59 -5.05
N GLY A 28 -0.59 -11.68 -4.43
CA GLY A 28 -0.40 -12.31 -3.12
C GLY A 28 0.08 -11.33 -2.03
N PRO A 29 -0.53 -11.35 -0.83
CA PRO A 29 -0.12 -10.50 0.30
C PRO A 29 1.26 -10.91 0.84
N GLU A 30 1.65 -12.18 0.74
CA GLU A 30 2.97 -12.66 1.14
C GLU A 30 4.10 -12.06 0.30
N GLU A 31 3.91 -12.00 -1.02
CA GLU A 31 4.89 -11.41 -1.94
C GLU A 31 4.96 -9.89 -1.74
N PHE A 32 3.82 -9.24 -1.49
CA PHE A 32 3.77 -7.84 -1.12
C PHE A 32 4.59 -7.57 0.16
N LEU A 33 4.39 -8.36 1.22
CA LEU A 33 5.12 -8.21 2.49
C LEU A 33 6.63 -8.43 2.32
N LYS A 34 7.04 -9.39 1.49
CA LYS A 34 8.46 -9.58 1.17
C LYS A 34 9.05 -8.36 0.48
N ILE A 35 8.36 -7.77 -0.48
CA ILE A 35 8.85 -6.58 -1.21
C ILE A 35 8.97 -5.41 -0.25
N THR A 36 7.97 -5.18 0.61
CA THR A 36 8.00 -4.10 1.60
C THR A 36 9.16 -4.30 2.58
N GLU A 37 9.39 -5.53 3.02
CA GLU A 37 10.51 -5.87 3.91
C GLU A 37 11.87 -5.65 3.23
N GLN A 38 12.00 -6.03 1.94
CA GLN A 38 13.20 -5.73 1.14
C GLN A 38 13.45 -4.24 0.95
N LEU A 39 12.40 -3.43 0.91
CA LEU A 39 12.47 -1.97 0.86
C LEU A 39 12.80 -1.36 2.24
N GLY A 40 12.91 -2.17 3.29
CA GLY A 40 13.18 -1.73 4.66
C GLY A 40 11.93 -1.31 5.44
N TYR A 41 10.74 -1.59 4.92
CA TYR A 41 9.48 -1.33 5.59
C TYR A 41 8.91 -2.61 6.22
N SER A 42 8.78 -2.62 7.54
CA SER A 42 8.20 -3.75 8.28
C SER A 42 6.88 -3.36 8.92
N PHE A 43 5.77 -3.80 8.32
CA PHE A 43 4.40 -3.56 8.78
C PHE A 43 3.48 -4.71 8.37
N THR A 44 2.30 -4.80 8.98
CA THR A 44 1.29 -5.80 8.59
C THR A 44 0.31 -5.26 7.54
N THR A 45 -0.36 -6.18 6.86
CA THR A 45 -1.44 -5.86 5.91
C THR A 45 -2.61 -5.15 6.57
N GLU A 46 -2.89 -5.44 7.85
CA GLU A 46 -3.89 -4.75 8.65
C GLU A 46 -3.52 -3.29 8.93
N GLU A 47 -2.26 -3.02 9.32
CA GLU A 47 -1.76 -1.66 9.52
C GLU A 47 -1.81 -0.86 8.23
N LEU A 48 -1.39 -1.47 7.11
CA LEU A 48 -1.48 -0.88 5.78
C LEU A 48 -2.92 -0.58 5.40
N MET A 49 -3.86 -1.52 5.57
CA MET A 49 -5.27 -1.29 5.25
C MET A 49 -5.89 -0.21 6.13
N SER A 50 -5.55 -0.17 7.41
CA SER A 50 -6.02 0.86 8.34
C SER A 50 -5.54 2.24 7.90
N LEU A 51 -4.25 2.37 7.56
CA LEU A 51 -3.69 3.63 7.06
C LEU A 51 -4.16 3.99 5.65
N ALA A 52 -4.28 3.00 4.76
CA ALA A 52 -4.82 3.23 3.43
C ALA A 52 -6.26 3.73 3.53
N ARG A 53 -7.05 3.18 4.46
CA ARG A 53 -8.40 3.63 4.77
C ARG A 53 -8.39 5.02 5.41
N GLU A 54 -7.52 5.29 6.38
CA GLU A 54 -7.39 6.60 7.03
C GLU A 54 -6.95 7.69 6.03
N GLN A 55 -5.95 7.42 5.20
CA GLN A 55 -5.49 8.30 4.12
C GLN A 55 -6.56 8.45 3.04
N SER A 56 -7.36 7.41 2.76
CA SER A 56 -8.49 7.49 1.81
C SER A 56 -9.72 8.17 2.41
N GLU A 57 -9.90 8.19 3.72
CA GLU A 57 -10.99 8.88 4.43
C GLU A 57 -10.65 10.35 4.66
N GLY A 58 -9.42 10.66 5.09
CA GLY A 58 -8.92 12.03 5.26
C GLY A 58 -8.76 12.77 3.93
N ILE A 59 -8.48 12.03 2.86
CA ILE A 59 -8.52 12.54 1.50
C ILE A 59 -9.88 12.17 0.90
N THR A 60 -10.85 13.08 1.02
CA THR A 60 -12.07 13.12 0.19
C THR A 60 -11.74 13.33 -1.32
N VAL A 61 -10.61 12.81 -1.83
CA VAL A 61 -10.30 12.66 -3.25
C VAL A 61 -10.94 11.34 -3.68
N ARG A 62 -12.27 11.44 -3.81
CA ARG A 62 -13.07 10.84 -4.86
C ARG A 62 -12.24 10.00 -5.84
N ARG A 63 -12.25 8.67 -5.68
CA ARG A 63 -12.41 7.63 -6.72
C ARG A 63 -11.65 7.74 -8.08
N HIS A 64 -10.75 8.70 -8.30
CA HIS A 64 -10.33 9.11 -9.63
C HIS A 64 -8.81 9.14 -9.85
N THR A 65 -7.99 9.07 -8.80
CA THR A 65 -6.53 9.16 -8.94
C THR A 65 -5.85 7.82 -9.21
N GLY A 66 -6.53 6.68 -9.08
CA GLY A 66 -5.98 5.36 -9.43
C GLY A 66 -4.78 4.88 -8.60
N VAL A 67 -4.21 5.74 -7.75
CA VAL A 67 -3.02 5.51 -6.92
C VAL A 67 -3.17 4.27 -6.05
N TRP A 68 -4.37 4.04 -5.53
CA TRP A 68 -4.70 2.93 -4.64
C TRP A 68 -5.37 1.74 -5.35
N LYS A 69 -5.39 1.71 -6.69
CA LYS A 69 -6.05 0.64 -7.45
C LYS A 69 -5.41 -0.72 -7.17
N TRP A 70 -4.08 -0.76 -7.00
CA TRP A 70 -3.31 -1.96 -6.70
C TRP A 70 -3.71 -2.61 -5.37
N LEU A 71 -4.16 -1.83 -4.37
CA LEU A 71 -4.69 -2.36 -3.11
C LEU A 71 -5.92 -3.25 -3.34
N ARG A 72 -6.61 -3.15 -4.47
CA ARG A 72 -7.71 -4.08 -4.80
C ARG A 72 -7.28 -5.26 -5.66
N SER A 73 -6.07 -5.21 -6.22
CA SER A 73 -5.50 -6.29 -7.05
C SER A 73 -4.92 -7.41 -6.17
N ILE A 74 -4.37 -7.03 -5.01
CA ILE A 74 -3.83 -7.97 -4.04
C ILE A 74 -5.00 -8.71 -3.36
N ASN A 75 -4.96 -10.04 -3.38
CA ASN A 75 -5.95 -10.87 -2.70
C ASN A 75 -5.62 -10.96 -1.21
N TRP A 76 -6.11 -9.99 -0.43
CA TRP A 76 -6.07 -10.03 1.03
C TRP A 76 -7.03 -11.12 1.52
N VAL A 77 -6.54 -12.35 1.64
CA VAL A 77 -7.28 -13.51 2.15
C VAL A 77 -7.43 -13.45 3.66
#